data_AF-A0A9D7NSH6-F1
#
_entry.id   AF-A0A9D7NSH6-F1
#
_cell.length_a   1.000
_cell.length_b   1.000
_cell.length_c   1.000
_cell.angle_alpha   90.00
_cell.angle_beta   90.00
_cell.angle_gamma   90.00
#
_symmetry.space_group_name_H-M   'P 1'
#
loop_
_entity.id
_entity.type
_entity.pdbx_description
1 polymer ?
#
loop_
_entity_poly.entity_id
_entity_poly.type
_entity_poly.pdbx_seq_one_letter_code
_entity_poly.pdbx_strand_id
1 'polypeptide(L)'
;MSHNDCKKVETLRAQAERTSRELMQRDVAAEVGLPPIFAARITGNDKETMLEDAKAMLSALPSKPTPSLSATNPGSGQTRSETDEERRKRLGLR
;
A
#
# COMPACT_ATOMS: atom_id res chain seq x y z
N MET A 1 22.34 -15.96 -42.28
CA MET A 1 21.97 -16.13 -40.86
C MET A 1 21.69 -17.61 -40.62
N SER A 2 22.34 -18.24 -39.66
CA SER A 2 22.10 -19.66 -39.34
C SER A 2 20.74 -19.84 -38.66
N HIS A 3 20.09 -21.00 -38.84
CA HIS A 3 18.83 -21.34 -38.16
C HIS A 3 18.91 -21.19 -36.64
N ASN A 4 20.08 -21.49 -36.07
CA ASN A 4 20.36 -21.33 -34.65
C ASN A 4 20.44 -19.87 -34.22
N ASP A 5 20.93 -18.98 -35.08
CA ASP A 5 20.99 -17.54 -34.79
C ASP A 5 19.59 -16.93 -34.77
N CYS A 6 18.71 -17.35 -35.70
CA CYS A 6 17.32 -16.90 -35.75
C CYS A 6 16.57 -17.30 -34.47
N LYS A 7 16.69 -18.56 -34.05
CA LYS A 7 16.11 -19.05 -32.79
C LYS A 7 16.66 -18.30 -31.58
N LYS A 8 17.97 -18.03 -31.54
CA LYS A 8 18.59 -17.30 -30.42
C LYS A 8 18.05 -15.87 -30.34
N VAL A 9 17.95 -15.17 -31.47
CA VAL A 9 17.39 -13.81 -31.51
C VAL A 9 15.92 -13.79 -31.05
N GLU A 10 15.12 -14.78 -31.46
CA GLU A 10 13.73 -14.90 -31.04
C GLU A 10 13.59 -15.12 -29.53
N THR A 11 14.37 -16.06 -28.96
CA THR A 11 14.34 -16.32 -27.51
C THR A 11 14.77 -15.10 -26.69
N LEU A 12 15.77 -14.36 -27.15
CA LEU A 12 16.24 -13.14 -26.48
C LEU A 12 15.20 -12.03 -26.52
N ARG A 13 14.49 -11.87 -27.65
CA ARG A 13 13.38 -10.91 -27.77
C ARG A 13 12.23 -11.25 -26.83
N ALA A 14 11.80 -12.52 -26.84
CA ALA A 14 10.74 -12.98 -25.94
C ALA A 14 11.12 -12.81 -24.46
N GLN A 15 12.40 -13.01 -24.11
CA GLN A 15 12.88 -12.78 -22.75
C GLN A 15 12.86 -11.29 -22.39
N ALA A 16 13.31 -10.41 -23.28
CA ALA A 16 13.29 -8.97 -23.05
C ALA A 16 11.86 -8.43 -22.85
N GLU A 17 10.91 -8.90 -23.67
CA GLU A 17 9.49 -8.55 -23.54
C GLU A 17 8.89 -9.01 -22.21
N ARG A 18 9.22 -10.24 -21.77
CA ARG A 18 8.79 -10.75 -20.46
C ARG A 18 9.34 -9.91 -19.32
N THR A 19 10.64 -9.64 -19.31
CA THR A 19 11.27 -8.82 -18.27
C THR A 19 10.68 -7.41 -18.24
N SER A 20 10.47 -6.80 -19.40
CA SER A 20 9.84 -5.47 -19.52
C SER A 20 8.43 -5.46 -18.90
N ARG A 21 7.63 -6.49 -19.20
CA ARG A 21 6.29 -6.64 -18.64
C ARG A 21 6.32 -6.85 -17.13
N GLU A 22 7.21 -7.70 -16.62
CA GLU A 22 7.36 -7.96 -15.18
C GLU A 22 7.76 -6.71 -14.41
N LEU A 23 8.61 -5.85 -14.99
CA LEU A 23 8.96 -4.56 -14.40
C LEU A 23 7.74 -3.63 -14.35
N MET A 24 6.99 -3.53 -15.45
CA MET A 24 5.78 -2.71 -15.49
C MET A 24 4.74 -3.17 -14.45
N GLN A 25 4.53 -4.48 -14.31
CA GLN A 25 3.64 -5.04 -13.29
C GLN A 25 4.09 -4.69 -11.87
N ARG A 26 5.40 -4.73 -11.60
CA ARG A 26 5.97 -4.35 -10.30
C ARG A 26 5.79 -2.86 -10.01
N ASP A 27 6.03 -2.00 -11.00
CA ASP A 27 5.86 -0.56 -10.87
C ASP A 27 4.40 -0.21 -10.59
N VAL A 28 3.46 -0.83 -11.32
CA VAL A 28 2.02 -0.66 -11.10
C VAL A 28 1.61 -1.15 -9.71
N ALA A 29 2.09 -2.33 -9.27
CA ALA A 29 1.81 -2.85 -7.93
C ALA A 29 2.30 -1.87 -6.84
N ALA A 30 3.51 -1.34 -7.00
CA ALA A 30 4.06 -0.34 -6.09
C ALA A 30 3.26 0.97 -6.10
N GLU A 31 2.83 1.43 -7.27
CA GLU A 31 2.04 2.67 -7.45
C GLU A 31 0.70 2.59 -6.71
N VAL A 32 0.03 1.43 -6.71
CA VAL A 32 -1.25 1.25 -6.01
C VAL A 32 -1.11 0.77 -4.56
N GLY A 33 0.11 0.47 -4.09
CA GLY A 33 0.36 -0.10 -2.76
C GLY A 33 0.00 -1.58 -2.62
N LEU A 34 -0.12 -2.31 -3.73
CA LEU A 34 -0.35 -3.75 -3.76
C LEU A 34 0.96 -4.49 -3.43
N PRO A 35 0.96 -5.48 -2.53
CA PRO A 35 2.18 -6.23 -2.21
C PRO A 35 2.86 -6.84 -3.45
N PRO A 36 4.20 -6.80 -3.57
CA PRO A 36 4.92 -7.26 -4.76
C PRO A 36 4.66 -8.72 -5.16
N ILE A 37 4.26 -9.56 -4.20
CA ILE A 37 3.88 -10.95 -4.45
C ILE A 37 2.67 -11.09 -5.40
N PHE A 38 1.84 -10.05 -5.48
CA PHE A 38 0.68 -10.01 -6.37
C PHE A 38 0.98 -9.36 -7.74
N ALA A 39 2.15 -8.75 -7.93
CA ALA A 39 2.49 -8.06 -9.19
C ALA A 39 2.37 -9.00 -10.41
N ALA A 40 2.86 -10.24 -10.30
CA ALA A 40 2.78 -11.23 -11.37
C ALA A 40 1.33 -11.64 -11.76
N ARG A 41 0.35 -11.30 -10.92
CA ARG A 41 -1.08 -11.57 -11.20
C ARG A 41 -1.76 -10.42 -11.92
N ILE A 42 -1.14 -9.24 -12.00
CA ILE A 42 -1.75 -8.07 -12.66
C ILE A 42 -1.88 -8.36 -14.16
N THR A 43 -3.09 -8.25 -14.65
CA THR A 43 -3.46 -8.42 -16.06
C THR A 43 -3.67 -7.08 -16.74
N GLY A 44 -3.40 -7.01 -18.04
CA GLY A 44 -3.43 -5.77 -18.81
C GLY A 44 -2.46 -5.79 -19.98
N ASN A 45 -2.78 -5.03 -21.01
CA ASN A 45 -1.96 -4.85 -22.22
C ASN A 45 -1.20 -3.52 -22.20
N ASP A 46 -1.60 -2.62 -21.32
CA ASP A 46 -1.13 -1.25 -21.21
C ASP A 46 -1.13 -0.83 -19.73
N LYS A 47 -0.47 0.28 -19.42
CA LYS A 47 -0.31 0.73 -18.03
C LYS A 47 -1.66 1.05 -17.37
N GLU A 48 -2.61 1.59 -18.12
CA GLU A 48 -3.92 2.00 -17.58
C GLU A 48 -4.75 0.79 -17.18
N THR A 49 -4.86 -0.22 -18.07
CA THR A 49 -5.56 -1.48 -17.74
C THR A 49 -4.91 -2.22 -16.59
N MET A 50 -3.57 -2.20 -16.49
CA MET A 50 -2.86 -2.77 -15.35
C MET A 50 -3.16 -2.04 -14.03
N LEU A 51 -3.28 -0.71 -14.05
CA LEU A 51 -3.62 0.07 -12.86
C LEU A 51 -5.04 -0.20 -12.36
N GLU A 52 -6.00 -0.32 -13.27
CA GLU A 52 -7.38 -0.67 -12.93
C GLU A 52 -7.46 -2.06 -12.29
N ASP A 53 -6.80 -3.04 -12.89
CA ASP A 53 -6.74 -4.41 -12.36
C ASP A 53 -6.05 -4.45 -10.99
N ALA A 54 -4.94 -3.74 -10.82
CA ALA A 54 -4.22 -3.69 -9.56
C ALA A 54 -5.07 -3.04 -8.43
N LYS A 55 -5.86 -2.01 -8.75
CA LYS A 55 -6.82 -1.40 -7.81
C LYS A 55 -7.97 -2.35 -7.47
N ALA A 56 -8.51 -3.07 -8.45
CA ALA A 56 -9.54 -4.08 -8.23
C ALA A 56 -9.03 -5.24 -7.36
N MET A 57 -7.78 -5.64 -7.56
CA MET A 57 -7.13 -6.66 -6.74
C MET A 57 -6.94 -6.18 -5.30
N LEU A 58 -6.49 -4.94 -5.10
CA LEU A 58 -6.33 -4.35 -3.77
C LEU A 58 -7.66 -4.26 -3.02
N SER A 59 -8.75 -3.86 -3.70
CA SER A 59 -10.07 -3.72 -3.07
C SER A 59 -10.69 -5.07 -2.69
N ALA A 60 -10.33 -6.14 -3.39
CA ALA A 60 -10.76 -7.50 -3.08
C ALA A 60 -9.99 -8.14 -1.90
N LEU A 61 -8.83 -7.57 -1.51
CA LEU A 61 -8.06 -8.11 -0.39
C LEU A 61 -8.79 -7.85 0.93
N PRO A 62 -8.85 -8.85 1.83
CA PRO A 62 -9.42 -8.66 3.15
C PRO A 62 -8.55 -7.66 3.93
N SER A 63 -9.09 -6.46 4.15
CA SER A 63 -8.47 -5.51 5.08
C SER A 63 -8.70 -6.00 6.50
N LYS A 64 -7.62 -6.24 7.24
CA LYS A 64 -7.75 -6.47 8.69
C LYS A 64 -8.27 -5.16 9.28
N PRO A 65 -9.38 -5.17 10.05
CA PRO A 65 -9.77 -3.98 10.77
C PRO A 65 -8.60 -3.58 11.67
N THR A 66 -8.06 -2.39 11.45
CA THR A 66 -7.17 -1.77 12.43
C THR A 66 -7.95 -1.72 13.73
N PRO A 67 -7.43 -2.28 14.84
CA PRO A 67 -8.11 -2.17 16.12
C PRO A 67 -8.30 -0.69 16.40
N SER A 68 -9.56 -0.25 16.44
CA SER A 68 -9.89 1.08 16.92
C SER A 68 -9.40 1.13 18.35
N LEU A 69 -8.36 1.91 18.60
CA LEU A 69 -7.93 2.27 19.95
C LEU A 69 -8.98 3.23 20.52
N SER A 70 -10.20 2.75 20.70
CA SER A 70 -11.14 3.42 21.59
C SER A 70 -10.51 3.33 22.97
N ALA A 71 -10.16 4.48 23.55
CA ALA A 71 -9.63 4.55 24.89
C ALA A 71 -10.63 3.85 25.84
N THR A 72 -10.31 2.63 26.28
CA THR A 72 -11.09 1.85 27.23
C THR A 72 -10.93 2.35 28.66
N ASN A 73 -10.36 3.54 28.85
CA ASN A 73 -10.37 4.22 30.13
C ASN A 73 -11.51 5.25 30.18
N PRO A 74 -12.63 4.99 30.88
CA PRO A 74 -13.67 5.98 31.13
C PRO A 74 -13.22 7.13 32.07
N GLY A 75 -11.92 7.26 32.38
CA GLY A 75 -11.40 8.11 33.44
C GLY A 75 -10.59 9.35 33.04
N SER A 76 -10.56 9.82 31.79
CA SER A 76 -9.76 11.03 31.47
C SER A 76 -10.33 11.95 30.40
N GLY A 77 -11.64 11.88 30.12
CA GLY A 77 -12.35 12.83 29.25
C GLY A 77 -12.57 14.23 29.85
N GLN A 78 -11.93 14.55 30.98
CA GLN A 78 -11.95 15.88 31.57
C GLN A 78 -10.54 16.29 32.01
N THR A 79 -9.63 16.52 31.06
CA THR A 79 -8.63 17.56 31.31
C THR A 79 -9.32 18.92 31.17
N ARG A 80 -10.19 19.26 32.14
CA ARG A 80 -10.41 20.67 32.45
C ARG A 80 -9.08 21.17 33.00
N SER A 81 -8.38 21.97 32.21
CA SER A 81 -7.24 22.72 32.68
C SER A 81 -7.71 23.54 33.90
N GLU A 82 -7.30 23.13 35.09
CA GLU A 82 -7.62 23.83 36.34
C GLU A 82 -7.21 25.30 36.19
N THR A 83 -8.17 26.22 36.41
CA THR A 83 -7.90 27.65 36.35
C THR A 83 -6.96 28.07 37.48
N ASP A 84 -6.22 29.17 37.32
CA ASP A 84 -5.23 29.61 38.31
C ASP A 84 -5.82 29.86 39.71
N GLU A 85 -7.10 30.26 39.79
CA GLU A 85 -7.82 30.44 41.05
C GLU A 85 -8.12 29.11 41.74
N GLU A 86 -8.53 28.10 40.98
CA GLU A 86 -8.76 26.74 41.51
C GLU A 86 -7.45 26.13 42.01
N ARG A 87 -6.36 26.32 41.25
CA ARG A 87 -5.01 25.89 41.62
C ARG A 87 -4.53 26.54 42.91
N ARG A 88 -4.74 27.85 43.08
CA ARG A 88 -4.40 28.57 44.32
C ARG A 88 -5.21 28.06 45.52
N LYS A 89 -6.52 27.84 45.34
CA LYS A 89 -7.38 27.24 46.37
C LYS A 89 -6.92 25.85 46.77
N ARG A 90 -6.54 25.00 45.80
CA ARG A 90 -6.00 23.66 46.08
C ARG A 90 -4.70 23.71 46.89
N LEU A 91 -3.83 24.66 46.57
CA LEU A 91 -2.56 24.83 47.26
C LEU A 91 -2.69 25.59 48.59
N GLY A 92 -3.90 26.06 48.94
CA GLY A 92 -4.15 26.83 50.16
C GLY A 92 -3.58 28.24 50.14
N LEU A 93 -3.17 28.75 48.97
CA LEU A 93 -2.74 30.12 48.79
C LEU A 93 -4.00 30.99 48.63
N ARG A 94 -4.25 31.88 49.60
CA ARG A 94 -5.27 32.93 49.49
C ARG A 94 -4.71 34.15 48.77
#